data_AF-A0A1V5XZR0-F1
#
_entry.id   AF-A0A1V5XZR0-F1
#
_cell.length_a   1.000
_cell.length_b   1.000
_cell.length_c   1.000
_cell.angle_alpha   90.00
_cell.angle_beta   90.00
_cell.angle_gamma   90.00
#
_symmetry.space_group_name_H-M   'P 1'
#
loop_
_entity.id
_entity.type
_entity.pdbx_description
1 polymer ?
#
loop_
_entity_poly.entity_id
_entity_poly.type
_entity_poly.pdbx_seq_one_letter_code
_entity_poly.pdbx_strand_id
1 'polypeptide(L)'
;MNSKDKESAWEEEYLRKLEESISGKSGSSIYKMTPEEELRKKRQLERLRMQPPPRTAPLPPFQQPEKEPPRIPIEWALGESAPTPPAAEGKSVSLPIEHAINEDETEPGWSKTPSPAKEPQPPRAIPRQETPPPSKSSVLLYEMGTVLHLEDGSLGIYKGPISGKEYHLVYHLRPDGKVEAEGIYLSAYRCEALGKVPHSVVQEMQRTMRWYRDSIISHLTSEEQKRLVPFLSPGRPKTEVIEPLKKKETLERGRRLKIGFGDRVWDAVYWGSDELGQIVAHNTHKNWTLMHLNLGRFGDSLEYGDLCSPEEIREINQMLSEHITFSD
;
A
#
# COMPACT_ATOMS: atom_id res chain seq x y z
N MET A 1 -19.31 -11.94 -42.08
CA MET A 1 -18.10 -12.46 -41.40
C MET A 1 -18.55 -13.40 -40.33
N ASN A 2 -18.17 -14.67 -40.45
CA ASN A 2 -18.56 -15.73 -39.53
C ASN A 2 -17.83 -15.55 -38.19
N SER A 3 -18.43 -15.99 -37.08
CA SER A 3 -17.80 -15.88 -35.74
C SER A 3 -16.40 -16.53 -35.70
N LYS A 4 -16.20 -17.59 -36.50
CA LYS A 4 -14.91 -18.28 -36.65
C LYS A 4 -13.82 -17.42 -37.31
N ASP A 5 -14.20 -16.52 -38.21
CA ASP A 5 -13.23 -15.65 -38.90
C ASP A 5 -12.67 -14.57 -37.96
N LYS A 6 -13.44 -14.20 -36.92
CA LYS A 6 -13.02 -13.21 -35.91
C LYS A 6 -12.08 -13.81 -34.86
N GLU A 7 -12.32 -15.06 -34.45
CA GLU A 7 -11.41 -15.77 -33.52
C GLU A 7 -10.04 -16.02 -34.17
N SER A 8 -10.01 -16.43 -35.43
CA SER A 8 -8.76 -16.68 -36.17
C SER A 8 -7.91 -15.42 -36.33
N ALA A 9 -8.53 -14.27 -36.60
CA ALA A 9 -7.82 -13.00 -36.76
C ALA A 9 -7.20 -12.49 -35.44
N TRP A 10 -7.90 -12.70 -34.32
CA TRP A 10 -7.39 -12.31 -33.00
C TRP A 10 -6.24 -13.22 -32.55
N GLU A 11 -6.33 -14.53 -32.81
CA GLU A 11 -5.28 -15.50 -32.47
C GLU A 11 -3.98 -15.24 -33.26
N GLU A 12 -4.07 -14.90 -34.54
CA GLU A 12 -2.92 -14.48 -35.34
C GLU A 12 -2.29 -13.18 -34.84
N GLU A 13 -3.09 -12.17 -34.47
CA GLU A 13 -2.57 -10.91 -33.93
C GLU A 13 -1.87 -11.12 -32.56
N TYR A 14 -2.43 -11.99 -31.72
CA TYR A 14 -1.85 -12.35 -30.43
C TYR A 14 -0.51 -13.06 -30.60
N LEU A 15 -0.43 -14.07 -31.48
CA LEU A 15 0.82 -14.78 -31.77
C LEU A 15 1.89 -13.85 -32.34
N ARG A 16 1.50 -12.91 -33.22
CA ARG A 16 2.43 -11.91 -33.79
C ARG A 16 3.02 -10.99 -32.72
N LYS A 17 2.19 -10.48 -31.80
CA LYS A 17 2.66 -9.63 -30.68
C LYS A 17 3.58 -10.41 -29.73
N LEU A 18 3.30 -11.69 -29.53
CA LEU A 18 4.14 -12.56 -28.70
C LEU A 18 5.51 -12.80 -29.35
N GLU A 19 5.55 -13.05 -30.65
CA GLU A 19 6.80 -13.18 -31.42
C GLU A 19 7.61 -11.87 -31.45
N GLU A 20 6.95 -10.71 -31.61
CA GLU A 20 7.61 -9.40 -31.53
C GLU A 20 8.23 -9.16 -30.15
N SER A 21 7.53 -9.53 -29.08
CA SER A 21 8.03 -9.43 -27.71
C SER A 21 9.20 -10.36 -27.42
N ILE A 22 9.25 -11.55 -28.04
CA ILE A 22 10.36 -12.49 -27.88
C ILE A 22 11.56 -12.07 -28.73
N SER A 23 11.34 -11.52 -29.93
CA SER A 23 12.42 -11.16 -30.86
C SER A 23 13.27 -9.96 -30.45
N GLY A 24 12.93 -9.28 -29.34
CA GLY A 24 13.68 -8.13 -28.83
C GLY A 24 13.68 -6.90 -29.76
N LYS A 25 12.84 -6.86 -30.80
CA LYS A 25 12.74 -5.73 -31.73
C LYS A 25 12.06 -4.50 -31.14
N SER A 26 11.31 -4.65 -30.06
CA SER A 26 10.81 -3.52 -29.27
C SER A 26 11.93 -3.06 -28.33
N GLY A 27 12.53 -1.91 -28.63
CA GLY A 27 13.69 -1.34 -27.94
C GLY A 27 13.46 -0.88 -26.50
N SER A 28 12.76 -1.67 -25.69
CA SER A 28 12.42 -1.35 -24.30
C SER A 28 12.49 -2.59 -23.39
N SER A 29 13.53 -3.41 -23.52
CA SER A 29 13.88 -4.36 -22.47
C SER A 29 15.39 -4.37 -22.28
N ILE A 30 15.83 -3.82 -21.14
CA ILE A 30 17.23 -3.72 -20.71
C ILE A 30 17.76 -5.10 -20.25
N TYR A 31 16.89 -6.11 -20.18
CA TYR A 31 17.28 -7.48 -19.84
C TYR A 31 17.64 -8.25 -21.11
N LYS A 32 18.95 -8.41 -21.36
CA LYS A 32 19.45 -9.40 -22.32
C LYS A 32 19.11 -10.79 -21.77
N MET A 33 18.03 -11.40 -22.28
CA MET A 33 17.73 -12.80 -21.96
C MET A 33 18.92 -13.66 -22.35
N THR A 34 19.28 -14.59 -21.49
CA THR A 34 20.35 -15.54 -21.80
C THR A 34 19.87 -16.51 -22.90
N PRO A 35 20.78 -17.04 -23.76
CA PRO A 35 20.41 -18.01 -24.79
C PRO A 35 19.65 -19.24 -24.24
N GLU A 36 19.89 -19.59 -22.98
CA GLU A 36 19.24 -20.71 -22.31
C GLU A 36 17.77 -20.40 -21.93
N GLU A 37 17.49 -19.18 -21.47
CA GLU A 37 16.11 -18.74 -21.21
C GLU A 37 15.29 -18.61 -22.50
N GLU A 38 15.92 -18.17 -23.59
CA GLU A 38 15.30 -18.12 -24.90
C GLU A 38 14.92 -19.53 -25.39
N LEU A 39 15.83 -20.50 -25.24
CA LEU A 39 15.56 -21.89 -25.57
C LEU A 39 14.46 -22.50 -24.69
N ARG A 40 14.42 -22.15 -23.40
CA ARG A 40 13.38 -22.60 -22.45
C ARG A 40 12.01 -22.04 -22.84
N LYS A 41 11.90 -20.75 -23.15
CA LYS A 41 10.67 -20.12 -23.64
C LYS A 41 10.21 -20.74 -24.95
N LYS A 42 11.14 -20.99 -25.88
CA LYS A 42 10.83 -21.63 -27.18
C LYS A 42 10.25 -23.04 -27.00
N ARG A 43 10.84 -23.87 -26.13
CA ARG A 43 10.30 -25.20 -25.79
C ARG A 43 8.93 -25.14 -25.11
N GLN A 44 8.69 -24.12 -24.28
CA GLN A 44 7.40 -23.92 -23.62
C GLN A 44 6.30 -23.54 -24.61
N LEU A 45 6.62 -22.66 -25.58
CA LEU A 45 5.69 -22.28 -26.64
C LEU A 45 5.38 -23.47 -27.57
N GLU A 46 6.38 -24.26 -27.93
CA GLU A 46 6.21 -25.51 -28.70
C GLU A 46 5.28 -26.50 -27.97
N ARG A 47 5.43 -26.63 -26.65
CA ARG A 47 4.55 -27.45 -25.81
C ARG A 47 3.10 -26.97 -25.82
N LEU A 48 2.88 -25.65 -25.84
CA LEU A 48 1.52 -25.08 -25.90
C LEU A 48 0.89 -25.30 -27.28
N ARG A 49 1.66 -25.16 -28.37
CA ARG A 49 1.18 -25.46 -29.74
C ARG A 49 0.80 -26.93 -29.93
N MET A 50 1.47 -27.84 -29.23
CA MET A 50 1.23 -29.28 -29.31
C MET A 50 0.10 -29.77 -28.38
N GLN A 51 -0.43 -28.92 -27.49
CA GLN A 51 -1.60 -29.30 -26.70
C GLN A 51 -2.85 -29.25 -27.58
N PRO A 52 -3.63 -30.34 -27.66
CA PRO A 52 -4.91 -30.29 -28.33
C PRO A 52 -5.79 -29.25 -27.64
N PRO A 53 -6.62 -28.50 -28.39
CA PRO A 53 -7.51 -27.51 -27.79
C PRO A 53 -8.35 -28.20 -26.71
N PRO A 54 -8.56 -27.55 -25.55
CA PRO A 54 -9.32 -28.14 -24.46
C PRO A 54 -10.69 -28.55 -25.00
N ARG A 55 -11.02 -29.84 -24.86
CA ARG A 55 -12.34 -30.36 -25.22
C ARG A 55 -13.37 -29.51 -24.50
N THR A 56 -14.14 -28.74 -25.25
CA THR A 56 -15.24 -27.95 -24.73
C THR A 56 -16.16 -28.90 -23.97
N ALA A 57 -16.21 -28.76 -22.65
CA ALA A 57 -17.15 -29.54 -21.85
C ALA A 57 -18.56 -29.26 -22.38
N PRO A 58 -19.43 -30.27 -22.50
CA PRO A 58 -20.80 -30.06 -22.91
C PRO A 58 -21.44 -29.03 -21.98
N LEU A 59 -21.99 -27.98 -22.57
CA LEU A 59 -22.70 -26.93 -21.83
C LEU A 59 -23.75 -27.61 -20.93
N PRO A 60 -23.84 -27.23 -19.64
CA PRO A 60 -24.90 -27.73 -18.79
C PRO A 60 -26.26 -27.40 -19.42
N PRO A 61 -27.25 -28.29 -19.31
CA PRO A 61 -28.58 -28.06 -19.85
C PRO A 61 -29.13 -26.75 -19.30
N PHE A 62 -29.63 -25.91 -20.23
CA PHE A 62 -30.29 -24.64 -19.95
C PHE A 62 -31.38 -24.87 -18.90
N GLN A 63 -31.16 -24.45 -17.65
CA GLN A 63 -32.21 -24.41 -16.65
C GLN A 63 -33.18 -23.30 -17.04
N GLN A 64 -34.43 -23.67 -17.31
CA GLN A 64 -35.49 -22.71 -17.57
C GLN A 64 -35.64 -21.79 -16.35
N PRO A 65 -35.83 -20.47 -16.56
CA PRO A 65 -35.99 -19.53 -15.47
C PRO A 65 -37.20 -19.92 -14.61
N GLU A 66 -36.94 -20.21 -13.35
CA GLU A 66 -37.98 -20.38 -12.34
C GLU A 66 -38.85 -19.12 -12.28
N LYS A 67 -40.17 -19.34 -12.26
CA LYS A 67 -41.19 -18.30 -12.17
C LYS A 67 -40.89 -17.37 -10.99
N GLU A 68 -40.80 -16.07 -11.26
CA GLU A 68 -40.76 -15.03 -10.23
C GLU A 68 -41.91 -15.21 -9.24
N PRO A 69 -41.66 -15.18 -7.92
CA PRO A 69 -42.73 -15.15 -6.94
C PRO A 69 -43.48 -13.81 -7.01
N PRO A 70 -44.80 -13.82 -6.75
CA PRO A 70 -45.63 -12.62 -6.85
C PRO A 70 -45.18 -11.54 -5.86
N ARG A 71 -45.00 -10.32 -6.37
CA ARG A 71 -44.69 -9.12 -5.58
C ARG A 71 -45.85 -8.81 -4.64
N ILE A 72 -45.59 -8.86 -3.34
CA ILE A 72 -46.50 -8.35 -2.31
C ILE A 72 -46.37 -6.82 -2.28
N PRO A 73 -47.48 -6.04 -2.36
CA PRO A 73 -47.44 -4.60 -2.18
C PRO A 73 -47.15 -4.27 -0.71
N ILE A 74 -46.05 -3.56 -0.44
CA ILE A 74 -45.78 -2.97 0.87
C ILE A 74 -46.52 -1.63 0.91
N GLU A 75 -47.67 -1.63 1.56
CA GLU A 75 -48.39 -0.40 1.93
C GLU A 75 -47.63 0.34 3.03
N TRP A 76 -47.63 1.66 2.87
CA TRP A 76 -46.93 2.65 3.66
C TRP A 76 -47.63 2.86 5.01
N ALA A 77 -46.95 2.57 6.11
CA ALA A 77 -47.31 3.10 7.43
C ALA A 77 -46.42 4.32 7.73
N LEU A 78 -46.91 5.48 7.32
CA LEU A 78 -46.51 6.78 7.85
C LEU A 78 -46.93 6.86 9.33
N GLY A 79 -45.95 7.04 10.22
CA GLY A 79 -46.14 7.22 11.65
C GLY A 79 -45.19 8.29 12.18
N GLU A 80 -45.67 9.53 12.06
CA GLU A 80 -45.51 10.73 12.91
C GLU A 80 -44.47 10.76 14.06
N SER A 81 -43.92 11.98 14.21
CA SER A 81 -43.45 12.64 15.44
C SER A 81 -41.96 12.54 15.80
N ALA A 82 -41.20 13.52 15.32
CA ALA A 82 -39.93 13.93 15.91
C ALA A 82 -40.16 15.07 16.93
N PRO A 83 -39.67 14.98 18.18
CA PRO A 83 -39.57 16.12 19.07
C PRO A 83 -38.23 16.86 18.89
N THR A 84 -38.32 18.18 18.77
CA THR A 84 -37.21 19.14 18.73
C THR A 84 -36.48 19.18 20.09
N PRO A 85 -35.15 19.08 20.15
CA PRO A 85 -34.41 19.39 21.38
C PRO A 85 -34.16 20.91 21.52
N PRO A 86 -34.25 21.47 22.74
CA PRO A 86 -34.02 22.88 23.00
C PRO A 86 -32.52 23.24 22.98
N ALA A 87 -32.27 24.47 22.54
CA ALA A 87 -30.98 25.13 22.56
C ALA A 87 -30.42 25.24 23.99
N ALA A 88 -29.18 24.80 24.18
CA ALA A 88 -28.40 25.05 25.37
C ALA A 88 -27.24 25.98 25.03
N GLU A 89 -27.40 27.25 25.42
CA GLU A 89 -26.33 28.23 25.58
C GLU A 89 -25.44 27.80 26.75
N GLY A 90 -24.11 27.83 26.57
CA GLY A 90 -23.20 27.34 27.61
C GLY A 90 -21.75 27.76 27.42
N LYS A 91 -21.47 29.02 27.80
CA LYS A 91 -20.26 29.53 28.47
C LYS A 91 -18.87 29.09 27.95
N SER A 92 -18.25 30.06 27.29
CA SER A 92 -16.80 30.26 27.19
C SER A 92 -16.13 30.37 28.58
N VAL A 93 -15.11 29.54 28.80
CA VAL A 93 -14.14 29.69 29.90
C VAL A 93 -12.76 29.85 29.27
N SER A 94 -12.19 31.03 29.47
CA SER A 94 -10.81 31.38 29.18
C SER A 94 -9.93 30.92 30.35
N LEU A 95 -8.80 30.27 30.07
CA LEU A 95 -7.70 30.13 31.02
C LEU A 95 -6.40 30.58 30.34
N PRO A 96 -5.61 31.47 30.97
CA PRO A 96 -4.25 31.76 30.57
C PRO A 96 -3.29 30.81 31.31
N ILE A 97 -2.33 30.23 30.61
CA ILE A 97 -1.16 29.62 31.26
C ILE A 97 0.08 30.21 30.59
N GLU A 98 0.64 31.19 31.29
CA GLU A 98 2.03 31.62 31.22
C GLU A 98 2.94 30.57 31.91
N HIS A 99 4.25 30.75 31.76
CA HIS A 99 5.40 30.00 32.32
C HIS A 99 5.95 28.91 31.40
N ALA A 100 7.26 28.76 31.20
CA ALA A 100 8.42 29.54 31.64
C ALA A 100 9.61 29.13 30.77
N ILE A 101 10.48 30.11 30.56
CA ILE A 101 11.83 30.02 30.04
C ILE A 101 12.67 29.20 31.03
N ASN A 102 13.43 28.20 30.55
CA ASN A 102 14.62 27.71 31.24
C ASN A 102 15.73 27.55 30.21
N GLU A 103 16.58 28.56 30.18
CA GLU A 103 17.97 28.46 29.75
C GLU A 103 18.73 27.68 30.83
N ASP A 104 19.49 26.66 30.46
CA ASP A 104 20.63 26.26 31.28
C ASP A 104 21.78 25.85 30.36
N GLU A 105 22.78 26.72 30.36
CA GLU A 105 24.12 26.48 29.88
C GLU A 105 24.86 25.65 30.92
N THR A 106 25.46 24.51 30.54
CA THR A 106 26.70 24.12 31.22
C THR A 106 27.62 23.39 30.25
N GLU A 107 28.81 23.97 30.12
CA GLU A 107 29.88 23.59 29.20
C GLU A 107 30.71 22.37 29.68
N PRO A 108 32.02 22.17 29.30
CA PRO A 108 32.47 20.91 28.75
C PRO A 108 33.49 20.22 29.67
N GLY A 109 33.94 19.03 29.29
CA GLY A 109 35.36 18.72 29.49
C GLY A 109 35.78 17.32 29.93
N TRP A 110 36.79 16.84 29.19
CA TRP A 110 37.96 16.03 29.62
C TRP A 110 37.67 14.74 30.42
N SER A 111 38.05 13.55 29.95
CA SER A 111 39.46 13.15 30.01
C SER A 111 39.74 11.87 29.20
N LYS A 112 40.78 11.92 28.36
CA LYS A 112 41.43 10.76 27.77
C LYS A 112 42.40 10.15 28.80
N THR A 113 42.19 8.89 29.17
CA THR A 113 43.22 8.09 29.87
C THR A 113 43.53 6.87 29.01
N PRO A 114 44.79 6.63 28.60
CA PRO A 114 45.19 5.40 27.93
C PRO A 114 45.30 4.26 28.96
N SER A 115 44.60 3.16 28.69
CA SER A 115 44.61 1.95 29.51
C SER A 115 45.87 1.11 29.22
N PRO A 116 46.54 0.55 30.24
CA PRO A 116 47.77 -0.22 30.07
C PRO A 116 47.52 -1.60 29.43
N ALA A 117 48.56 -2.10 28.75
CA ALA A 117 48.58 -3.31 27.96
C ALA A 117 48.10 -4.55 28.74
N LYS A 118 47.13 -5.27 28.15
CA LYS A 118 46.55 -6.50 28.68
C LYS A 118 47.45 -7.69 28.40
N GLU A 119 47.77 -8.39 29.47
CA GLU A 119 48.45 -9.69 29.58
C GLU A 119 47.83 -10.77 28.67
N PRO A 120 48.63 -11.69 28.09
CA PRO A 120 48.14 -12.70 27.16
C PRO A 120 47.17 -13.68 27.83
N GLN A 121 45.91 -13.68 27.38
CA GLN A 121 44.88 -14.61 27.83
C GLN A 121 45.19 -16.05 27.35
N PRO A 122 44.94 -17.07 28.18
CA PRO A 122 45.00 -18.48 27.78
C PRO A 122 43.98 -18.77 26.65
N PRO A 123 44.19 -19.85 25.86
CA PRO A 123 43.39 -20.16 24.68
C PRO A 123 41.90 -20.22 25.03
N ARG A 124 41.14 -19.26 24.47
CA ARG A 124 39.69 -19.17 24.62
C ARG A 124 39.04 -20.43 24.09
N ALA A 125 38.26 -21.09 24.95
CA ALA A 125 37.27 -22.05 24.54
C ALA A 125 36.40 -21.43 23.43
N ILE A 126 36.24 -22.16 22.32
CA ILE A 126 35.38 -21.79 21.20
C ILE A 126 34.01 -21.45 21.79
N PRO A 127 33.53 -20.19 21.69
CA PRO A 127 32.21 -19.83 22.16
C PRO A 127 31.23 -20.76 21.46
N ARG A 128 30.42 -21.49 22.23
CA ARG A 128 29.21 -22.12 21.69
C ARG A 128 28.50 -21.02 20.91
N GLN A 129 28.38 -21.19 19.59
CA GLN A 129 27.49 -20.37 18.78
C GLN A 129 26.11 -20.50 19.43
N GLU A 130 25.73 -19.50 20.21
CA GLU A 130 24.37 -19.32 20.66
C GLU A 130 23.54 -19.24 19.40
N THR A 131 22.70 -20.26 19.21
CA THR A 131 21.71 -20.29 18.16
C THR A 131 20.96 -18.96 18.27
N PRO A 132 20.88 -18.14 17.19
CA PRO A 132 20.20 -16.86 17.28
C PRO A 132 18.81 -17.10 17.89
N PRO A 133 18.41 -16.34 18.92
CA PRO A 133 17.12 -16.53 19.55
C PRO A 133 16.06 -16.51 18.44
N PRO A 134 15.06 -17.42 18.48
CA PRO A 134 14.03 -17.48 17.45
C PRO A 134 13.51 -16.06 17.25
N SER A 135 13.69 -15.57 16.03
CA SER A 135 13.20 -14.27 15.58
C SER A 135 11.76 -14.17 16.05
N LYS A 136 11.50 -13.23 16.97
CA LYS A 136 10.19 -13.02 17.59
C LYS A 136 9.17 -13.11 16.48
N SER A 137 8.36 -14.17 16.53
CA SER A 137 7.25 -14.38 15.62
C SER A 137 6.53 -13.06 15.50
N SER A 138 6.54 -12.49 14.30
CA SER A 138 5.79 -11.29 13.97
C SER A 138 4.36 -11.54 14.40
N VAL A 139 4.00 -11.00 15.56
CA VAL A 139 2.65 -11.09 16.09
C VAL A 139 1.77 -10.56 14.98
N LEU A 140 0.94 -11.45 14.39
CA LEU A 140 -0.04 -11.05 13.40
C LEU A 140 -0.96 -10.05 14.10
N LEU A 141 -0.67 -8.77 13.92
CA LEU A 141 -1.27 -7.70 14.71
C LEU A 141 -2.80 -7.69 14.57
N TYR A 142 -3.28 -8.12 13.41
CA TYR A 142 -4.70 -8.17 13.06
C TYR A 142 -5.03 -9.44 12.28
N GLU A 143 -6.26 -9.91 12.44
CA GLU A 143 -6.81 -11.02 11.64
C GLU A 143 -7.36 -10.50 10.31
N MET A 144 -7.33 -11.32 9.26
CA MET A 144 -7.93 -10.96 7.97
C MET A 144 -9.41 -10.56 8.14
N GLY A 145 -9.79 -9.45 7.50
CA GLY A 145 -11.12 -8.85 7.61
C GLY A 145 -11.25 -7.83 8.75
N THR A 146 -10.21 -7.60 9.56
CA THR A 146 -10.27 -6.54 10.58
C THR A 146 -10.46 -5.18 9.91
N VAL A 147 -11.47 -4.43 10.36
CA VAL A 147 -11.72 -3.04 9.93
C VAL A 147 -10.81 -2.14 10.75
N LEU A 148 -9.89 -1.46 10.08
CA LEU A 148 -8.90 -0.56 10.66
C LEU A 148 -9.32 0.89 10.42
N HIS A 149 -9.27 1.70 11.46
CA HIS A 149 -9.25 3.15 11.38
C HIS A 149 -7.82 3.64 11.50
N LEU A 150 -7.36 4.34 10.48
CA LEU A 150 -5.99 4.83 10.37
C LEU A 150 -5.90 6.25 10.94
N GLU A 151 -4.70 6.65 11.33
CA GLU A 151 -4.42 7.96 11.93
C GLU A 151 -4.81 9.15 11.02
N ASP A 152 -4.80 8.96 9.70
CA ASP A 152 -5.23 9.95 8.71
C ASP A 152 -6.78 10.06 8.59
N GLY A 153 -7.52 9.34 9.42
CA GLY A 153 -8.99 9.28 9.40
C GLY A 153 -9.57 8.39 8.30
N SER A 154 -8.71 7.75 7.49
CA SER A 154 -9.18 6.80 6.48
C SER A 154 -9.51 5.43 7.10
N LEU A 155 -10.34 4.67 6.40
CA LEU A 155 -10.70 3.31 6.79
C LEU A 155 -10.09 2.30 5.84
N GLY A 156 -9.64 1.19 6.41
CA GLY A 156 -9.09 0.07 5.67
C GLY A 156 -9.61 -1.27 6.17
N ILE A 157 -9.60 -2.29 5.31
CA ILE A 157 -9.83 -3.68 5.72
C ILE A 157 -8.52 -4.44 5.58
N TYR A 158 -8.03 -4.98 6.70
CA TYR A 158 -6.80 -5.74 6.74
C TYR A 158 -6.95 -7.06 5.96
N LYS A 159 -6.08 -7.28 4.97
CA LYS A 159 -6.05 -8.52 4.20
C LYS A 159 -5.03 -9.51 4.75
N GLY A 160 -3.83 -9.05 5.06
CA GLY A 160 -2.75 -9.92 5.52
C GLY A 160 -1.35 -9.39 5.19
N PRO A 161 -0.30 -10.03 5.70
CA PRO A 161 1.08 -9.71 5.30
C PRO A 161 1.34 -10.15 3.86
N ILE A 162 2.21 -9.42 3.15
CA ILE A 162 2.70 -9.84 1.83
C ILE A 162 3.97 -10.66 2.02
N SER A 163 4.01 -11.86 1.42
CA SER A 163 5.17 -12.76 1.55
C SER A 163 6.45 -12.10 1.03
N GLY A 164 7.51 -12.13 1.83
CA GLY A 164 8.81 -11.54 1.49
C GLY A 164 8.85 -10.01 1.55
N LYS A 165 7.83 -9.35 2.09
CA LYS A 165 7.78 -7.89 2.27
C LYS A 165 7.45 -7.54 3.72
N GLU A 166 7.93 -6.38 4.17
CA GLU A 166 7.70 -5.87 5.53
C GLU A 166 6.39 -5.08 5.66
N TYR A 167 5.68 -4.84 4.56
CA TYR A 167 4.38 -4.18 4.55
C TYR A 167 3.23 -5.19 4.50
N HIS A 168 2.07 -4.74 4.94
CA HIS A 168 0.84 -5.51 4.95
C HIS A 168 -0.13 -4.96 3.91
N LEU A 169 -0.95 -5.83 3.34
CA LEU A 169 -1.98 -5.43 2.39
C LEU A 169 -3.25 -4.99 3.13
N VAL A 170 -3.69 -3.77 2.84
CA VAL A 170 -4.91 -3.18 3.37
C VAL A 170 -5.78 -2.70 2.21
N TYR A 171 -7.07 -2.97 2.29
CA TYR A 171 -8.07 -2.46 1.35
C TYR A 171 -8.65 -1.14 1.86
N HIS A 172 -8.15 -0.02 1.34
CA HIS A 172 -8.66 1.32 1.65
C HIS A 172 -10.08 1.50 1.12
N LEU A 173 -10.96 2.00 2.00
CA LEU A 173 -12.37 2.24 1.73
C LEU A 173 -12.57 3.72 1.38
N ARG A 174 -12.63 4.02 0.07
CA ARG A 174 -12.80 5.39 -0.41
C ARG A 174 -14.25 5.86 -0.19
N PRO A 175 -14.51 7.14 0.12
CA PRO A 175 -15.87 7.66 0.32
C PRO A 175 -16.80 7.54 -0.89
N ASP A 176 -16.26 7.31 -2.10
CA ASP A 176 -17.01 7.06 -3.33
C ASP A 176 -17.50 5.60 -3.46
N GLY A 177 -17.23 4.76 -2.46
CA GLY A 177 -17.60 3.35 -2.44
C GLY A 177 -16.60 2.44 -3.16
N LYS A 178 -15.46 2.97 -3.65
CA LYS A 178 -14.41 2.14 -4.24
C LYS A 178 -13.45 1.60 -3.19
N VAL A 179 -12.83 0.48 -3.54
CA VAL A 179 -11.79 -0.14 -2.74
C VAL A 179 -10.46 0.00 -3.47
N GLU A 180 -9.42 0.45 -2.77
CA GLU A 180 -8.05 0.52 -3.27
C GLU A 180 -7.16 -0.42 -2.45
N ALA A 181 -6.32 -1.21 -3.12
CA ALA A 181 -5.41 -2.13 -2.45
C ALA A 181 -4.05 -1.46 -2.25
N GLU A 182 -3.66 -1.23 -1.00
CA GLU A 182 -2.40 -0.55 -0.66
C GLU A 182 -1.53 -1.39 0.29
N GLY A 183 -0.22 -1.34 0.07
CA GLY A 183 0.77 -1.89 0.97
C GLY A 183 1.13 -0.87 2.07
N ILE A 184 0.81 -1.19 3.32
CA ILE A 184 0.99 -0.32 4.49
C ILE A 184 1.93 -0.97 5.50
N TYR A 185 2.91 -0.22 5.98
CA TYR A 185 3.75 -0.61 7.11
C TYR A 185 2.99 -0.36 8.41
N LEU A 186 2.15 -1.31 8.86
CA LEU A 186 1.29 -1.13 10.02
C LEU A 186 2.02 -0.74 11.32
N SER A 187 3.29 -1.12 11.46
CA SER A 187 4.14 -0.71 12.60
C SER A 187 4.43 0.79 12.64
N ALA A 188 4.28 1.49 11.51
CA ALA A 188 4.45 2.93 11.42
C ALA A 188 3.16 3.69 11.80
N TYR A 189 1.97 3.09 11.62
CA TYR A 189 0.70 3.80 11.81
C TYR A 189 0.08 3.49 13.17
N ARG A 190 -0.52 4.50 13.81
CA ARG A 190 -1.51 4.25 14.86
C ARG A 190 -2.79 3.76 14.19
N CYS A 191 -3.08 2.46 14.36
CA CYS A 191 -4.28 1.83 13.83
C CYS A 191 -5.21 1.44 14.97
N GLU A 192 -6.49 1.75 14.85
CA GLU A 192 -7.53 1.30 15.76
C GLU A 192 -8.38 0.23 15.08
N ALA A 193 -8.54 -0.93 15.71
CA ALA A 193 -9.42 -1.99 15.21
C ALA A 193 -10.87 -1.68 15.60
N LEU A 194 -11.73 -1.40 14.61
CA LEU A 194 -13.13 -1.06 14.85
C LEU A 194 -14.07 -2.28 14.81
N GLY A 195 -13.65 -3.37 14.20
CA GLY A 195 -14.49 -4.55 14.00
C GLY A 195 -13.89 -5.56 13.05
N LYS A 196 -14.68 -6.55 12.63
CA LYS A 196 -14.21 -7.62 11.74
C LYS A 196 -15.29 -8.05 10.75
N VAL A 197 -15.02 -7.85 9.47
CA VAL A 197 -15.88 -8.35 8.39
C VAL A 197 -15.57 -9.82 8.07
N PRO A 198 -16.59 -10.62 7.71
CA PRO A 198 -16.40 -12.01 7.33
C PRO A 198 -15.68 -12.13 6.00
N HIS A 199 -15.02 -13.27 5.79
CA HIS A 199 -14.22 -13.51 4.59
C HIS A 199 -15.04 -13.43 3.29
N SER A 200 -16.30 -13.85 3.30
CA SER A 200 -17.21 -13.76 2.14
C SER A 200 -17.38 -12.32 1.65
N VAL A 201 -17.54 -11.37 2.59
CA VAL A 201 -17.67 -9.94 2.29
C VAL A 201 -16.36 -9.39 1.72
N VAL A 202 -15.21 -9.78 2.28
CA VAL A 202 -13.89 -9.39 1.75
C VAL A 202 -13.67 -9.92 0.32
N GLN A 203 -14.08 -11.16 0.04
CA GLN A 203 -14.00 -11.74 -1.30
C GLN A 203 -14.89 -10.99 -2.30
N GLU A 204 -16.11 -10.64 -1.90
CA GLU A 204 -17.02 -9.86 -2.73
C GLU A 204 -16.46 -8.46 -3.03
N MET A 205 -15.91 -7.78 -2.01
CA MET A 205 -15.24 -6.49 -2.18
C MET A 205 -14.05 -6.61 -3.13
N GLN A 206 -13.22 -7.64 -2.99
CA GLN A 206 -12.11 -7.88 -3.90
C GLN A 206 -12.57 -8.11 -5.34
N ARG A 207 -13.67 -8.85 -5.54
CA ARG A 207 -14.21 -9.14 -6.87
C ARG A 207 -14.80 -7.89 -7.53
N THR A 208 -15.49 -7.05 -6.76
CA THR A 208 -16.22 -5.88 -7.27
C THR A 208 -15.41 -4.60 -7.23
N MET A 209 -14.29 -4.59 -6.48
CA MET A 209 -13.51 -3.40 -6.11
C MET A 209 -14.39 -2.28 -5.54
N ARG A 210 -15.45 -2.67 -4.83
CA ARG A 210 -16.43 -1.78 -4.22
C ARG A 210 -16.77 -2.26 -2.81
N TRP A 211 -17.15 -1.33 -1.95
CA TRP A 211 -17.63 -1.64 -0.60
C TRP A 211 -18.98 -0.99 -0.34
N TYR A 212 -19.71 -1.56 0.60
CA TYR A 212 -21.03 -1.08 1.01
C TYR A 212 -20.98 -0.68 2.48
N ARG A 213 -21.40 0.56 2.76
CA ARG A 213 -21.34 1.14 4.10
C ARG A 213 -22.07 0.31 5.14
N ASP A 214 -23.29 -0.10 4.83
CA ASP A 214 -24.13 -0.86 5.76
C ASP A 214 -23.54 -2.25 6.06
N SER A 215 -22.81 -2.83 5.10
CA SER A 215 -22.08 -4.08 5.30
C SER A 215 -20.90 -3.92 6.26
N ILE A 216 -20.20 -2.78 6.25
CA ILE A 216 -19.14 -2.52 7.22
C ILE A 216 -19.74 -2.25 8.61
N ILE A 217 -20.76 -1.40 8.67
CA ILE A 217 -21.40 -0.96 9.91
C ILE A 217 -21.98 -2.11 10.73
N SER A 218 -22.55 -3.11 10.06
CA SER A 218 -23.11 -4.29 10.73
C SER A 218 -22.05 -5.17 11.41
N HIS A 219 -20.77 -4.97 11.10
CA HIS A 219 -19.64 -5.74 11.62
C HIS A 219 -18.70 -4.92 12.54
N LEU A 220 -19.08 -3.69 12.89
CA LEU A 220 -18.36 -2.89 13.88
C LEU A 220 -18.69 -3.35 15.31
N THR A 221 -17.73 -3.23 16.22
CA THR A 221 -17.87 -3.67 17.60
C THR A 221 -18.71 -2.70 18.43
N SER A 222 -18.64 -1.40 18.17
CA SER A 222 -19.39 -0.36 18.89
C SER A 222 -20.28 0.47 17.96
N GLU A 223 -21.44 0.91 18.47
CA GLU A 223 -22.32 1.84 17.75
C GLU A 223 -21.70 3.21 17.54
N GLU A 224 -20.84 3.66 18.45
CA GLU A 224 -20.19 4.97 18.37
C GLU A 224 -19.25 5.04 17.16
N GLN A 225 -18.59 3.93 16.85
CA GLN A 225 -17.68 3.79 15.71
C GLN A 225 -18.38 3.90 14.36
N LYS A 226 -19.72 3.73 14.30
CA LYS A 226 -20.52 3.94 13.08
C LYS A 226 -20.38 5.36 12.53
N ARG A 227 -20.05 6.33 13.40
CA ARG A 227 -19.82 7.74 13.03
C ARG A 227 -18.50 7.94 12.29
N LEU A 228 -17.52 7.04 12.47
CA LEU A 228 -16.23 7.07 11.77
C LEU A 228 -16.36 6.59 10.32
N VAL A 229 -17.41 5.82 9.99
CA VAL A 229 -17.62 5.31 8.63
C VAL A 229 -18.21 6.42 7.75
N PRO A 230 -17.46 6.89 6.72
CA PRO A 230 -17.88 8.00 5.88
C PRO A 230 -19.19 7.63 5.18
N PHE A 231 -20.07 8.63 5.05
CA PHE A 231 -21.28 8.45 4.25
C PHE A 231 -20.89 8.36 2.77
N LEU A 232 -21.35 7.29 2.12
CA LEU A 232 -21.22 7.15 0.67
C LEU A 232 -22.04 8.26 0.03
N SER A 233 -21.37 9.25 -0.55
CA SER A 233 -22.07 10.32 -1.25
C SER A 233 -22.51 9.79 -2.61
N PRO A 234 -23.82 9.60 -2.88
CA PRO A 234 -24.29 8.97 -4.12
C PRO A 234 -24.15 9.85 -5.36
N GLY A 235 -23.59 11.05 -5.24
CA GLY A 235 -23.55 12.04 -6.30
C GLY A 235 -22.15 12.57 -6.49
N ARG A 236 -21.64 12.42 -7.72
CA ARG A 236 -20.41 12.95 -8.35
C ARG A 236 -19.22 13.08 -7.40
N PRO A 237 -18.07 12.43 -7.66
CA PRO A 237 -16.87 12.72 -6.90
C PRO A 237 -16.73 14.23 -6.83
N LYS A 238 -16.92 14.78 -5.63
CA LYS A 238 -16.56 16.16 -5.36
C LYS A 238 -15.06 16.02 -5.45
N THR A 239 -14.54 16.22 -6.66
CA THR A 239 -13.14 16.51 -6.87
C THR A 239 -12.95 17.65 -5.92
N GLU A 240 -12.43 17.35 -4.73
CA GLU A 240 -11.92 18.37 -3.86
C GLU A 240 -11.01 19.13 -4.79
N VAL A 241 -11.45 20.34 -5.11
CA VAL A 241 -10.63 21.29 -5.81
C VAL A 241 -9.56 21.56 -4.77
N ILE A 242 -8.56 20.69 -4.77
CA ILE A 242 -7.29 20.90 -4.10
C ILE A 242 -6.91 22.26 -4.65
N GLU A 243 -7.06 23.29 -3.82
CA GLU A 243 -6.69 24.65 -4.20
C GLU A 243 -5.32 24.54 -4.82
N PRO A 244 -5.12 25.10 -6.03
CA PRO A 244 -3.88 24.89 -6.79
C PRO A 244 -2.72 25.31 -5.90
N LEU A 245 -2.08 24.30 -5.31
CA LEU A 245 -0.99 24.45 -4.37
C LEU A 245 0.04 25.34 -5.05
N LYS A 246 0.40 26.42 -4.36
CA LYS A 246 1.46 27.38 -4.70
C LYS A 246 2.53 26.69 -5.53
N LYS A 247 2.70 27.12 -6.79
CA LYS A 247 3.69 26.63 -7.78
C LYS A 247 4.17 25.22 -7.49
N LYS A 248 3.45 24.22 -8.01
CA LYS A 248 3.91 22.83 -8.15
C LYS A 248 5.39 22.82 -8.53
N GLU A 249 6.28 22.71 -7.56
CA GLU A 249 7.68 22.45 -7.83
C GLU A 249 7.69 21.10 -8.53
N THR A 250 8.24 21.08 -9.73
CA THR A 250 8.27 19.87 -10.55
C THR A 250 9.05 18.81 -9.80
N LEU A 251 8.38 17.70 -9.48
CA LEU A 251 9.00 16.50 -8.93
C LEU A 251 10.01 15.95 -9.94
N GLU A 252 11.25 16.37 -9.80
CA GLU A 252 12.38 15.97 -10.63
C GLU A 252 13.18 14.88 -9.93
N ARG A 253 13.64 13.89 -10.70
CA ARG A 253 14.48 12.81 -10.15
C ARG A 253 15.72 13.40 -9.48
N GLY A 254 15.98 12.98 -8.24
CA GLY A 254 17.06 13.52 -7.41
C GLY A 254 16.61 14.63 -6.45
N ARG A 255 15.35 15.09 -6.49
CA ARG A 255 14.84 16.07 -5.52
C ARG A 255 14.81 15.47 -4.12
N ARG A 256 15.48 16.11 -3.15
CA ARG A 256 15.38 15.72 -1.74
C ARG A 256 13.99 16.02 -1.22
N LEU A 257 13.43 15.11 -0.44
CA LEU A 257 12.13 15.19 0.18
C LEU A 257 12.34 14.98 1.68
N LYS A 258 11.82 15.90 2.50
CA LYS A 258 11.66 15.71 3.93
C LYS A 258 10.19 15.43 4.21
N ILE A 259 9.92 14.26 4.74
CA ILE A 259 8.56 13.78 4.97
C ILE A 259 8.35 13.71 6.48
N GLY A 260 7.52 14.60 7.01
CA GLY A 260 7.07 14.55 8.40
C GLY A 260 6.08 13.39 8.59
N PHE A 261 6.37 12.49 9.52
CA PHE A 261 5.54 11.35 9.86
C PHE A 261 5.44 11.21 11.38
N GLY A 262 4.39 11.80 11.96
CA GLY A 262 4.25 11.98 13.40
C GLY A 262 5.42 12.79 13.97
N ASP A 263 6.11 12.24 14.96
CA ASP A 263 7.29 12.87 15.59
C ASP A 263 8.61 12.60 14.84
N ARG A 264 8.55 11.94 13.68
CA ARG A 264 9.74 11.56 12.90
C ARG A 264 9.80 12.31 11.59
N VAL A 265 11.00 12.64 11.16
CA VAL A 265 11.27 13.19 9.83
C VAL A 265 12.03 12.14 9.03
N TRP A 266 11.53 11.83 7.84
CA TRP A 266 12.19 10.92 6.91
C TRP A 266 12.85 11.72 5.79
N ASP A 267 14.12 11.43 5.55
CA ASP A 267 14.87 11.95 4.40
C ASP A 267 14.76 10.95 3.24
N ALA A 268 14.21 11.41 2.13
CA ALA A 268 14.07 10.64 0.91
C ALA A 268 14.51 11.45 -0.32
N VAL A 269 14.70 10.75 -1.43
CA VAL A 269 15.02 11.34 -2.73
C VAL A 269 13.99 10.86 -3.74
N TYR A 270 13.31 11.78 -4.42
CA TYR A 270 12.36 11.43 -5.46
C TYR A 270 13.09 10.71 -6.60
N TRP A 271 12.59 9.52 -6.98
CA TRP A 271 13.25 8.68 -7.98
C TRP A 271 12.51 8.62 -9.31
N GLY A 272 11.17 8.60 -9.26
CA GLY A 272 10.33 8.57 -10.43
C GLY A 272 8.89 8.22 -10.09
N SER A 273 8.13 7.79 -11.09
CA SER A 273 6.76 7.30 -10.93
C SER A 273 6.49 6.16 -11.90
N ASP A 274 5.73 5.17 -11.47
CA ASP A 274 5.24 4.07 -12.29
C ASP A 274 3.70 3.91 -12.16
N GLU A 275 3.16 2.79 -12.63
CA GLU A 275 1.72 2.49 -12.58
C GLU A 275 1.18 2.33 -11.15
N LEU A 276 2.06 2.02 -10.18
CA LEU A 276 1.70 1.81 -8.77
C LEU A 276 1.80 3.09 -7.95
N GLY A 277 2.54 4.09 -8.42
CA GLY A 277 2.58 5.41 -7.80
C GLY A 277 3.94 6.09 -7.94
N GLN A 278 4.25 6.98 -7.00
CA GLN A 278 5.54 7.65 -6.95
C GLN A 278 6.55 6.77 -6.22
N ILE A 279 7.77 6.75 -6.73
CA ILE A 279 8.89 5.97 -6.19
C ILE A 279 9.87 6.94 -5.55
N VAL A 280 10.21 6.68 -4.30
CA VAL A 280 11.24 7.42 -3.56
C VAL A 280 12.37 6.47 -3.15
N ALA A 281 13.59 6.96 -3.20
CA ALA A 281 14.73 6.31 -2.58
C ALA A 281 14.83 6.83 -1.13
N HIS A 282 14.73 5.94 -0.16
CA HIS A 282 14.86 6.26 1.26
C HIS A 282 16.20 5.74 1.78
N ASN A 283 16.89 6.52 2.62
CA ASN A 283 18.17 6.12 3.20
C ASN A 283 17.99 5.62 4.64
N THR A 284 18.03 4.30 4.84
CA THR A 284 18.02 3.70 6.18
C THR A 284 19.42 3.18 6.49
N HIS A 285 20.10 3.75 7.49
CA HIS A 285 21.42 3.30 7.95
C HIS A 285 22.50 3.22 6.84
N LYS A 286 22.57 4.25 5.98
CA LYS A 286 23.47 4.31 4.81
C LYS A 286 23.12 3.30 3.70
N ASN A 287 21.98 2.64 3.78
CA ASN A 287 21.48 1.79 2.71
C ASN A 287 20.29 2.46 2.05
N TRP A 288 20.39 2.66 0.74
CA TRP A 288 19.29 3.16 -0.05
C TRP A 288 18.35 2.03 -0.43
N THR A 289 17.05 2.25 -0.25
CA THR A 289 16.00 1.34 -0.69
C THR A 289 14.95 2.11 -1.49
N LEU A 290 14.40 1.50 -2.53
CA LEU A 290 13.30 2.07 -3.29
C LEU A 290 11.97 1.65 -2.66
N MET A 291 11.07 2.61 -2.50
CA MET A 291 9.72 2.37 -1.99
C MET A 291 8.69 3.17 -2.77
N HIS A 292 7.53 2.55 -2.98
CA HIS A 292 6.35 3.24 -3.46
C HIS A 292 5.74 4.04 -2.33
N LEU A 293 5.55 5.33 -2.56
CA LEU A 293 5.01 6.25 -1.59
C LEU A 293 4.04 7.19 -2.29
N ASN A 294 2.82 7.31 -1.79
CA ASN A 294 1.89 8.33 -2.28
C ASN A 294 2.30 9.68 -1.69
N LEU A 295 2.99 10.54 -2.43
CA LEU A 295 3.42 11.84 -1.91
C LEU A 295 2.24 12.78 -1.67
N GLY A 296 1.13 12.58 -2.40
CA GLY A 296 -0.06 13.41 -2.28
C GLY A 296 -0.74 13.33 -0.91
N ARG A 297 -0.57 12.23 -0.16
CA ARG A 297 -1.16 12.11 1.19
C ARG A 297 -0.44 12.91 2.27
N PHE A 298 0.82 13.30 2.05
CA PHE A 298 1.57 14.01 3.09
C PHE A 298 1.26 15.49 3.13
N GLY A 299 0.62 16.05 2.09
CA GLY A 299 0.14 17.43 2.08
C GLY A 299 1.21 18.42 2.57
N ASP A 300 0.89 19.10 3.67
CA ASP A 300 1.75 20.11 4.30
C ASP A 300 2.97 19.54 5.05
N SER A 301 2.98 18.23 5.35
CA SER A 301 4.11 17.54 5.98
C SER A 301 5.23 17.18 5.00
N LEU A 302 5.05 17.48 3.71
CA LEU A 302 6.05 17.25 2.67
C LEU A 302 6.81 18.53 2.37
N GLU A 303 8.09 18.55 2.73
CA GLU A 303 9.00 19.63 2.38
C GLU A 303 9.90 19.22 1.21
N TYR A 304 9.94 20.06 0.19
CA TYR A 304 10.84 19.90 -0.95
C TYR A 304 12.20 20.52 -0.62
N GLY A 305 13.26 19.73 -0.74
CA GLY A 305 14.63 20.16 -0.57
C GLY A 305 15.36 20.42 -1.90
N ASP A 306 16.68 20.55 -1.80
CA ASP A 306 17.53 20.76 -2.96
C ASP A 306 17.57 19.54 -3.90
N LEU A 307 17.93 19.79 -5.15
CA LEU A 307 18.21 18.72 -6.11
C LEU A 307 19.59 18.11 -5.78
N CYS A 308 19.64 16.78 -5.62
CA CYS A 308 20.91 16.05 -5.46
C CYS A 308 21.86 16.33 -6.62
N SER A 309 23.15 16.32 -6.32
CA SER A 309 24.16 16.45 -7.37
C SER A 309 24.15 15.21 -8.29
N PRO A 310 24.60 15.33 -9.55
CA PRO A 310 24.72 14.17 -10.44
C PRO A 310 25.60 13.05 -9.86
N GLU A 311 26.62 13.39 -9.07
CA GLU A 311 27.50 12.44 -8.38
C GLU A 311 26.75 11.69 -7.28
N GLU A 312 25.98 12.39 -6.45
CA GLU A 312 25.13 11.77 -5.43
C GLU A 312 24.12 10.82 -6.07
N ILE A 313 23.49 11.23 -7.18
CA ILE A 313 22.54 10.37 -7.91
C ILE A 313 23.23 9.11 -8.43
N ARG A 314 24.47 9.20 -8.92
CA ARG A 314 25.25 8.03 -9.35
C ARG A 314 25.57 7.08 -8.19
N GLU A 315 25.95 7.62 -7.04
CA GLU A 315 26.21 6.83 -5.83
C GLU A 315 24.94 6.09 -5.37
N ILE A 316 23.80 6.78 -5.32
CA ILE A 316 22.51 6.16 -4.98
C ILE A 316 22.17 5.03 -5.98
N ASN A 317 22.36 5.26 -7.29
CA ASN A 317 22.13 4.22 -8.31
C ASN A 317 23.02 3.00 -8.10
N GLN A 318 24.28 3.20 -7.74
CA GLN A 318 25.22 2.12 -7.49
C GLN A 318 24.77 1.29 -6.29
N MET A 319 24.45 1.93 -5.16
CA MET A 319 24.00 1.24 -3.95
C MET A 319 22.68 0.48 -4.16
N LEU A 320 21.74 1.08 -4.91
CA LEU A 320 20.47 0.43 -5.26
C LEU A 320 20.68 -0.81 -6.14
N SER A 321 21.66 -0.77 -7.05
CA SER A 321 21.96 -1.90 -7.95
C SER A 321 22.60 -3.07 -7.21
N GLU A 322 23.50 -2.79 -6.25
CA GLU A 322 24.14 -3.81 -5.42
C GLU A 322 23.11 -4.59 -4.60
N HIS A 323 22.09 -3.91 -4.05
CA HIS A 323 21.07 -4.55 -3.23
C HIS A 323 20.15 -5.51 -4.01
N ILE A 324 19.90 -5.26 -5.30
CA ILE A 324 19.03 -6.12 -6.12
C ILE A 324 19.68 -7.48 -6.38
N THR A 325 21.02 -7.54 -6.45
CA THR A 325 21.74 -8.78 -6.77
C THR A 325 21.80 -9.82 -5.66
N PHE A 326 21.42 -9.48 -4.42
CA PHE A 326 21.51 -10.37 -3.25
C PHE A 326 20.19 -11.08 -2.87
N SER A 327 19.13 -10.95 -3.68
CA SER A 327 17.81 -11.53 -3.38
C SER A 327 17.41 -12.77 -4.19
N ASP A 328 18.34 -13.39 -4.93
CA ASP A 328 18.15 -14.70 -5.58
C ASP A 328 18.51 -15.88 -4.64
#